data_AF-F9WS18-F1
#
_entry.id   AF-F9WS18-F1
#
_cell.length_a   1.000
_cell.length_b   1.000
_cell.length_c   1.000
_cell.angle_alpha   90.00
_cell.angle_beta   90.00
_cell.angle_gamma   90.00
#
_symmetry.space_group_name_H-M   'P 1'
#
loop_
_entity.id
_entity.type
_entity.pdbx_description
1 polymer ?
#
loop_
_entity_poly.entity_id
_entity_poly.type
_entity_poly.pdbx_seq_one_letter_code
_entity_poly.pdbx_strand_id
1 'polypeptide(L)'
;MASFRPVTLTSTLCKLMERIVARRVRDCIEDKLRPQQAGFRPPRSTLDTLMQVASAVRRRKDGEKTATVFIDYARAFDSVDHGCIVKALLSFGVERHLVAWIAGFLNGRTAQVGVNNVLSEDISLTCGVPRGSVLGQLLFTVAADSLSKRLNCIPGLQHGFFADDLTIVCTSSDLSEIQQISQQGLDCITNWSAEYYMEVSAEKTEYTLFGARETNLLNLKVGETALKEERTPKLLGLTMRLHKGLSKHVMCMKAAANTRLLQLRAVASPEWGPDREKLRAFYLALVQTKMCYGVASWWFDAALSDRERLERVQAQAAHIVAGIPKAANREDALREARLKPINEVAHRRALENYLRLKAKGPDVREGGGQHLPS
;
A
#
# COMPACT_ATOMS: atom_id res chain seq x y z
N MET A 1 21.76 -0.31 14.90
CA MET A 1 21.60 -0.29 13.43
C MET A 1 20.13 -0.32 12.97
N ALA A 2 19.15 0.10 13.77
CA ALA A 2 17.71 -0.07 13.47
C ALA A 2 17.12 0.89 12.39
N SER A 3 17.94 1.67 11.67
CA SER A 3 17.46 2.75 10.79
C SER A 3 17.97 2.69 9.34
N PHE A 4 18.98 1.89 9.01
CA PHE A 4 19.51 1.82 7.64
C PHE A 4 18.77 0.76 6.82
N ARG A 5 18.32 1.13 5.61
CA ARG A 5 17.76 0.20 4.60
C ARG A 5 18.73 0.12 3.43
N PRO A 6 19.64 -0.87 3.38
CA PRO A 6 20.58 -0.99 2.27
C PRO A 6 19.83 -1.28 0.96
N VAL A 7 20.37 -0.77 -0.14
CA VAL A 7 19.88 -1.03 -1.51
C VAL A 7 20.97 -1.77 -2.26
N THR A 8 20.63 -2.91 -2.84
CA THR A 8 21.51 -3.66 -3.72
C THR A 8 21.36 -3.17 -5.15
N LEU A 9 22.45 -2.64 -5.71
CA LEU A 9 22.52 -2.26 -7.11
C LEU A 9 23.18 -3.38 -7.90
N THR A 10 22.40 -4.15 -8.64
CA THR A 10 22.93 -5.10 -9.62
C THR A 10 23.52 -4.38 -10.83
N SER A 11 24.49 -5.04 -11.51
CA SER A 11 25.12 -4.50 -12.72
C SER A 11 24.09 -4.29 -13.84
N THR A 12 24.38 -3.42 -14.80
CA THR A 12 23.46 -3.12 -15.91
C THR A 12 23.10 -4.37 -16.72
N LEU A 13 24.08 -5.24 -16.97
CA LEU A 13 23.87 -6.52 -17.66
C LEU A 13 22.99 -7.47 -16.84
N CYS A 14 23.21 -7.54 -15.52
CA CYS A 14 22.38 -8.32 -14.63
C CYS A 14 20.93 -7.80 -14.65
N LYS A 15 20.71 -6.49 -14.52
CA LYS A 15 19.37 -5.87 -14.60
C LYS A 15 18.65 -6.16 -15.91
N LEU A 16 19.38 -6.20 -17.03
CA LEU A 16 18.82 -6.57 -18.33
C LEU A 16 18.33 -8.02 -18.31
N MET A 17 19.15 -8.95 -17.85
CA MET A 17 18.77 -10.36 -17.73
C MET A 17 17.62 -10.56 -16.74
N GLU A 18 17.66 -9.90 -15.59
CA GLU A 18 16.57 -9.90 -14.62
C GLU A 18 15.24 -9.45 -15.26
N ARG A 19 15.24 -8.40 -16.10
CA ARG A 19 14.02 -7.94 -16.81
C ARG A 19 13.49 -8.99 -17.78
N ILE A 20 14.36 -9.65 -18.54
CA ILE A 20 13.97 -10.69 -19.51
C ILE A 20 13.35 -11.87 -18.76
N VAL A 21 14.01 -12.35 -17.71
CA VAL A 21 13.53 -13.46 -16.88
C VAL A 21 12.23 -13.07 -16.17
N ALA A 22 12.16 -11.87 -15.57
CA ALA A 22 10.97 -11.40 -14.87
C ALA A 22 9.73 -11.32 -15.77
N ARG A 23 9.91 -10.95 -17.05
CA ARG A 23 8.82 -10.93 -18.02
C ARG A 23 8.30 -12.34 -18.30
N ARG A 24 9.19 -13.28 -18.64
CA ARG A 24 8.81 -14.69 -18.90
C ARG A 24 8.14 -15.36 -17.71
N VAL A 25 8.65 -15.09 -16.50
CA VAL A 25 8.03 -15.59 -15.26
C VAL A 25 6.65 -14.97 -15.07
N ARG A 26 6.49 -13.65 -15.23
CA ARG A 26 5.18 -12.99 -15.13
C ARG A 26 4.16 -13.57 -16.10
N ASP A 27 4.52 -13.75 -17.36
CA ASP A 27 3.63 -14.33 -18.38
C ASP A 27 3.12 -15.74 -17.96
N CYS A 28 3.89 -16.48 -17.17
CA CYS A 28 3.52 -17.80 -16.67
C CYS A 28 2.62 -17.76 -15.40
N ILE A 29 2.81 -16.77 -14.52
CA ILE A 29 2.23 -16.77 -13.18
C ILE A 29 1.09 -15.78 -12.97
N GLU A 30 0.98 -14.71 -13.76
CA GLU A 30 0.13 -13.55 -13.42
C GLU A 30 -1.34 -13.92 -13.28
N ASP A 31 -1.85 -14.80 -14.16
CA ASP A 31 -3.23 -15.29 -14.13
C ASP A 31 -3.50 -16.32 -13.01
N LYS A 32 -2.44 -16.88 -12.42
CA LYS A 32 -2.52 -17.88 -11.35
C LYS A 32 -2.42 -17.25 -9.96
N LEU A 33 -1.81 -16.07 -9.86
CA LEU A 33 -1.63 -15.33 -8.62
C LEU A 33 -2.98 -14.89 -8.04
N ARG A 34 -3.10 -14.97 -6.72
CA ARG A 34 -4.31 -14.55 -6.00
C ARG A 34 -4.57 -13.06 -6.15
N PRO A 35 -5.83 -12.62 -6.33
CA PRO A 35 -6.14 -11.21 -6.60
C PRO A 35 -5.85 -10.28 -5.40
N GLN A 36 -5.73 -10.82 -4.18
CA GLN A 36 -5.54 -10.03 -2.96
C GLN A 36 -4.16 -9.37 -2.84
N GLN A 37 -3.15 -9.82 -3.59
CA GLN A 37 -1.84 -9.15 -3.64
C GLN A 37 -1.85 -8.06 -4.71
N ALA A 38 -1.77 -6.80 -4.27
CA ALA A 38 -1.78 -5.61 -5.14
C ALA A 38 -0.39 -4.99 -5.34
N GLY A 39 0.59 -5.33 -4.49
CA GLY A 39 1.95 -4.82 -4.58
C GLY A 39 2.68 -5.35 -5.82
N PHE A 40 3.39 -4.46 -6.52
CA PHE A 40 4.26 -4.76 -7.67
C PHE A 40 3.60 -5.50 -8.85
N ARG A 41 2.27 -5.43 -8.95
CA ARG A 41 1.50 -6.11 -10.00
C ARG A 41 0.74 -5.11 -10.86
N PRO A 42 0.99 -5.03 -12.17
CA PRO A 42 0.13 -4.30 -13.09
C PRO A 42 -1.23 -5.02 -13.28
N PRO A 43 -2.36 -4.33 -13.46
CA PRO A 43 -2.64 -2.92 -13.22
C PRO A 43 -3.21 -2.69 -11.80
N ARG A 44 -2.57 -3.24 -10.76
CA ARG A 44 -2.93 -3.08 -9.34
C ARG A 44 -2.16 -1.91 -8.69
N SER A 45 -2.65 -1.41 -7.57
CA SER A 45 -2.17 -0.21 -6.89
C SER A 45 -2.55 -0.26 -5.40
N THR A 46 -1.97 0.65 -4.60
CA THR A 46 -2.35 0.81 -3.18
C THR A 46 -3.85 1.07 -2.98
N LEU A 47 -4.52 1.66 -3.98
CA LEU A 47 -5.96 1.90 -3.92
C LEU A 47 -6.78 0.62 -3.83
N ASP A 48 -6.33 -0.51 -4.38
CA ASP A 48 -7.10 -1.75 -4.32
C ASP A 48 -7.28 -2.21 -2.86
N THR A 49 -6.19 -2.28 -2.09
CA THR A 49 -6.21 -2.62 -0.65
C THR A 49 -6.94 -1.55 0.18
N LEU A 50 -6.68 -0.26 -0.09
CA LEU A 50 -7.36 0.84 0.61
C LEU A 50 -8.89 0.79 0.42
N MET A 51 -9.35 0.53 -0.81
CA MET A 51 -10.77 0.44 -1.13
C MET A 51 -11.43 -0.76 -0.51
N GLN A 52 -10.73 -1.89 -0.40
CA GLN A 52 -11.26 -3.08 0.26
C GLN A 52 -11.60 -2.77 1.72
N VAL A 53 -10.66 -2.20 2.48
CA VAL A 53 -10.88 -1.82 3.88
C VAL A 53 -11.95 -0.73 3.99
N ALA A 54 -11.84 0.34 3.18
CA ALA A 54 -12.82 1.43 3.21
C ALA A 54 -14.24 0.92 2.87
N SER A 55 -14.38 0.01 1.92
CA SER A 55 -15.68 -0.53 1.53
C SER A 55 -16.26 -1.48 2.58
N ALA A 56 -15.43 -2.32 3.21
CA ALA A 56 -15.86 -3.13 4.36
C ALA A 56 -16.38 -2.23 5.47
N VAL A 57 -15.69 -1.11 5.73
CA VAL A 57 -16.10 -0.15 6.75
C VAL A 57 -17.40 0.59 6.38
N ARG A 58 -17.59 0.95 5.10
CA ARG A 58 -18.77 1.67 4.61
C ARG A 58 -20.02 0.80 4.49
N ARG A 59 -19.88 -0.46 4.12
CA ARG A 59 -21.00 -1.38 3.87
C ARG A 59 -21.57 -2.03 5.13
N ARG A 60 -20.99 -1.73 6.30
CA ARG A 60 -21.53 -2.18 7.57
C ARG A 60 -22.99 -1.77 7.74
N LYS A 61 -23.79 -2.70 8.25
CA LYS A 61 -25.16 -2.44 8.72
C LYS A 61 -25.14 -1.93 10.16
N ASP A 62 -26.29 -1.41 10.60
CA ASP A 62 -26.46 -1.00 12.00
C ASP A 62 -26.21 -2.18 12.94
N GLY A 63 -25.42 -1.95 13.98
CA GLY A 63 -25.00 -2.98 14.95
C GLY A 63 -23.73 -3.75 14.56
N GLU A 64 -23.35 -3.78 13.27
CA GLU A 64 -22.12 -4.42 12.82
C GLU A 64 -20.88 -3.62 13.19
N LYS A 65 -19.78 -4.35 13.41
CA LYS A 65 -18.44 -3.81 13.66
C LYS A 65 -17.47 -4.46 12.68
N THR A 66 -16.43 -3.72 12.28
CA THR A 66 -15.38 -4.22 11.40
C THR A 66 -14.06 -4.22 12.15
N ALA A 67 -13.49 -5.38 12.43
CA ALA A 67 -12.10 -5.46 12.86
C ALA A 67 -11.19 -5.40 11.63
N THR A 68 -10.11 -4.65 11.74
CA THR A 68 -9.03 -4.64 10.77
C THR A 68 -7.72 -4.79 11.53
N VAL A 69 -6.89 -5.75 11.12
CA VAL A 69 -5.57 -5.98 11.70
C VAL A 69 -4.52 -5.66 10.64
N PHE A 70 -3.54 -4.85 11.02
CA PHE A 70 -2.44 -4.40 10.18
C PHE A 70 -1.18 -5.15 10.62
N ILE A 71 -0.72 -6.07 9.78
CA ILE A 71 0.41 -6.95 10.07
C ILE A 71 1.67 -6.40 9.39
N ASP A 72 2.73 -6.23 10.17
CA ASP A 72 4.05 -5.79 9.72
C ASP A 72 5.05 -6.95 9.83
N TYR A 73 5.77 -7.24 8.73
CA TYR A 73 6.83 -8.25 8.74
C TYR A 73 8.19 -7.61 9.01
N ALA A 74 8.93 -8.17 9.96
CA ALA A 74 10.28 -7.74 10.25
C ALA A 74 11.22 -8.12 9.09
N ARG A 75 11.77 -7.10 8.43
CA ARG A 75 12.74 -7.24 7.33
C ARG A 75 12.26 -8.18 6.22
N ALA A 76 10.97 -8.10 5.85
CA ALA A 76 10.32 -9.06 4.95
C ALA A 76 11.15 -9.48 3.71
N PHE A 77 11.68 -8.51 2.96
CA PHE A 77 12.50 -8.77 1.77
C PHE A 77 13.82 -9.47 2.07
N ASP A 78 14.40 -9.26 3.25
CA ASP A 78 15.70 -9.85 3.63
C ASP A 78 15.53 -11.26 4.24
N SER A 79 14.31 -11.66 4.58
CA SER A 79 14.04 -12.91 5.32
C SER A 79 13.50 -14.05 4.45
N VAL A 80 13.02 -13.77 3.23
CA VAL A 80 12.37 -14.82 2.40
C VAL A 80 13.35 -15.93 2.06
N ASP A 81 12.99 -17.17 2.41
CA ASP A 81 13.81 -18.34 2.09
C ASP A 81 13.90 -18.62 0.58
N HIS A 82 15.11 -18.93 0.10
CA HIS A 82 15.37 -19.20 -1.31
C HIS A 82 14.72 -20.51 -1.77
N GLY A 83 14.68 -21.52 -0.91
CA GLY A 83 14.02 -22.81 -1.18
C GLY A 83 12.51 -22.66 -1.36
N CYS A 84 11.86 -21.87 -0.50
CA CYS A 84 10.45 -21.51 -0.62
C CYS A 84 10.15 -20.79 -1.95
N ILE A 85 11.00 -19.85 -2.38
CA ILE A 85 10.86 -19.18 -3.69
C ILE A 85 10.94 -20.20 -4.83
N VAL A 86 11.96 -21.06 -4.84
CA VAL A 86 12.16 -22.08 -5.88
C VAL A 86 10.97 -23.05 -5.93
N LYS A 87 10.52 -23.54 -4.78
CA LYS A 87 9.36 -24.44 -4.67
C LYS A 87 8.08 -23.78 -5.17
N ALA A 88 7.87 -22.50 -4.85
CA ALA A 88 6.72 -21.74 -5.33
C ALA A 88 6.77 -21.55 -6.85
N LEU A 89 7.90 -21.15 -7.43
CA LEU A 89 8.04 -21.01 -8.89
C LEU A 89 7.73 -22.32 -9.63
N LEU A 90 8.22 -23.46 -9.12
CA LEU A 90 7.93 -24.77 -9.69
C LEU A 90 6.43 -25.11 -9.59
N SER A 91 5.77 -24.79 -8.48
CA SER A 91 4.33 -25.05 -8.31
C SER A 91 3.45 -24.19 -9.22
N PHE A 92 3.92 -22.99 -9.60
CA PHE A 92 3.28 -22.17 -10.64
C PHE A 92 3.52 -22.70 -12.07
N GLY A 93 4.37 -23.70 -12.26
CA GLY A 93 4.70 -24.25 -13.57
C GLY A 93 5.71 -23.41 -14.35
N VAL A 94 6.53 -22.60 -13.67
CA VAL A 94 7.63 -21.88 -14.31
C VAL A 94 8.65 -22.88 -14.85
N GLU A 95 9.13 -22.63 -16.06
CA GLU A 95 10.08 -23.53 -16.72
C GLU A 95 11.36 -23.74 -15.90
N ARG A 96 11.79 -25.00 -15.79
CA ARG A 96 12.90 -25.41 -14.91
C ARG A 96 14.20 -24.64 -15.17
N HIS A 97 14.46 -24.28 -16.42
CA HIS A 97 15.67 -23.52 -16.78
C HIS A 97 15.63 -22.08 -16.23
N LEU A 98 14.46 -21.44 -16.19
CA LEU A 98 14.27 -20.13 -15.57
C LEU A 98 14.40 -20.23 -14.04
N VAL A 99 13.82 -21.28 -13.45
CA VAL A 99 13.94 -21.55 -12.01
C VAL A 99 15.41 -21.77 -11.62
N ALA A 100 16.16 -22.55 -12.40
CA ALA A 100 17.58 -22.79 -12.18
C ALA A 100 18.40 -21.48 -12.26
N TRP A 101 18.09 -20.62 -13.23
CA TRP A 101 18.73 -19.30 -13.34
C TRP A 101 18.43 -18.42 -12.12
N ILE A 102 17.17 -18.41 -11.65
CA ILE A 102 16.76 -17.64 -10.46
C ILE A 102 17.44 -18.18 -9.20
N ALA A 103 17.53 -19.50 -9.04
CA ALA A 103 18.25 -20.12 -7.94
C ALA A 103 19.73 -19.71 -7.98
N GLY A 104 20.37 -19.73 -9.15
CA GLY A 104 21.74 -19.24 -9.34
C GLY A 104 21.91 -17.74 -9.05
N PHE A 105 20.90 -16.91 -9.34
CA PHE A 105 20.90 -15.48 -9.03
C PHE A 105 20.84 -15.17 -7.51
N LEU A 106 20.17 -16.04 -6.75
CA LEU A 106 20.02 -15.91 -5.30
C LEU A 106 21.16 -16.57 -4.51
N ASN A 107 21.74 -17.64 -5.05
CA ASN A 107 22.76 -18.45 -4.38
C ASN A 107 24.14 -17.76 -4.33
N GLY A 108 24.92 -18.08 -3.29
CA GLY A 108 26.34 -17.69 -3.18
C GLY A 108 26.59 -16.19 -3.07
N ARG A 109 25.58 -15.41 -2.66
CA ARG A 109 25.70 -13.96 -2.52
C ARG A 109 26.41 -13.60 -1.23
N THR A 110 27.34 -12.65 -1.29
CA THR A 110 27.99 -12.07 -0.11
C THR A 110 27.79 -10.55 -0.06
N ALA A 111 27.99 -9.97 1.12
CA ALA A 111 27.99 -8.53 1.34
C ALA A 111 29.14 -8.14 2.28
N GLN A 112 29.68 -6.95 2.07
CA GLN A 112 30.67 -6.30 2.93
C GLN A 112 30.21 -4.88 3.26
N VAL A 113 30.60 -4.38 4.43
CA VAL A 113 30.35 -3.00 4.86
C VAL A 113 31.64 -2.21 4.75
N GLY A 114 31.63 -1.13 3.96
CA GLY A 114 32.76 -0.22 3.81
C GLY A 114 32.56 1.07 4.61
N VAL A 115 33.52 1.43 5.47
CA VAL A 115 33.57 2.73 6.16
C VAL A 115 35.00 3.28 6.08
N ASN A 116 35.17 4.52 5.60
CA ASN A 116 36.47 5.20 5.51
C ASN A 116 37.59 4.34 4.88
N ASN A 117 37.29 3.70 3.73
CA ASN A 117 38.19 2.80 2.99
C ASN A 117 38.57 1.49 3.72
N VAL A 118 37.92 1.15 4.83
CA VAL A 118 38.04 -0.15 5.48
C VAL A 118 36.81 -0.99 5.17
N LEU A 119 37.03 -2.23 4.76
CA LEU A 119 35.97 -3.22 4.50
C LEU A 119 35.83 -4.14 5.71
N SER A 120 34.59 -4.51 6.03
CA SER A 120 34.30 -5.62 6.95
C SER A 120 34.66 -6.96 6.32
N GLU A 121 34.59 -8.01 7.13
CA GLU A 121 34.57 -9.39 6.65
C GLU A 121 33.35 -9.64 5.73
N ASP A 122 33.46 -10.69 4.91
CA ASP A 122 32.39 -11.16 4.05
C ASP A 122 31.24 -11.75 4.86
N ILE A 123 30.04 -11.24 4.61
CA ILE A 123 28.79 -11.75 5.17
C ILE A 123 28.07 -12.53 4.08
N SER A 124 27.85 -13.82 4.30
CA SER A 124 27.05 -14.64 3.39
C SER A 124 25.55 -14.31 3.52
N LEU A 125 24.89 -14.09 2.39
CA LEU A 125 23.46 -13.81 2.29
C LEU A 125 22.72 -15.09 1.88
N THR A 126 22.31 -15.87 2.87
CA THR A 126 21.67 -17.19 2.67
C THR A 126 20.16 -17.15 2.49
N CYS A 127 19.53 -15.98 2.71
CA CYS A 127 18.11 -15.76 2.52
C CYS A 127 17.85 -14.33 2.02
N GLY A 128 16.59 -14.05 1.71
CA GLY A 128 16.13 -12.77 1.22
C GLY A 128 16.34 -12.57 -0.27
N VAL A 129 15.69 -11.54 -0.78
CA VAL A 129 15.79 -11.08 -2.17
C VAL A 129 16.47 -9.71 -2.21
N PRO A 130 17.33 -9.43 -3.20
CA PRO A 130 18.10 -8.18 -3.17
C PRO A 130 17.19 -6.96 -3.35
N ARG A 131 17.19 -6.04 -2.37
CA ARG A 131 16.38 -4.81 -2.41
C ARG A 131 16.90 -3.89 -3.52
N GLY A 132 16.09 -3.62 -4.54
CA GLY A 132 16.50 -2.83 -5.72
C GLY A 132 16.80 -3.67 -6.97
N SER A 133 16.77 -4.99 -6.85
CA SER A 133 16.70 -5.90 -7.99
C SER A 133 15.34 -5.80 -8.68
N VAL A 134 15.31 -6.08 -9.99
CA VAL A 134 14.08 -6.13 -10.78
C VAL A 134 13.26 -7.38 -10.42
N LEU A 135 13.96 -8.48 -10.15
CA LEU A 135 13.32 -9.77 -9.83
C LEU A 135 12.82 -9.85 -8.39
N GLY A 136 13.50 -9.22 -7.42
CA GLY A 136 13.22 -9.44 -6.00
C GLY A 136 11.76 -9.20 -5.61
N GLN A 137 11.14 -8.17 -6.17
CA GLN A 137 9.71 -7.87 -5.95
C GLN A 137 8.80 -8.99 -6.46
N LEU A 138 9.07 -9.53 -7.65
CA LEU A 138 8.31 -10.63 -8.23
C LEU A 138 8.46 -11.90 -7.41
N LEU A 139 9.69 -12.21 -6.97
CA LEU A 139 9.98 -13.40 -6.17
C LEU A 139 9.31 -13.33 -4.79
N PHE A 140 9.28 -12.15 -4.18
CA PHE A 140 8.53 -11.92 -2.94
C PHE A 140 7.03 -12.18 -3.14
N THR A 141 6.44 -11.62 -4.19
CA THR A 141 5.03 -11.85 -4.54
C THR A 141 4.71 -13.34 -4.73
N VAL A 142 5.57 -14.08 -5.41
CA VAL A 142 5.43 -15.52 -5.65
C VAL A 142 5.43 -16.31 -4.34
N ALA A 143 6.37 -16.02 -3.43
CA ALA A 143 6.46 -16.69 -2.14
C ALA A 143 5.22 -16.41 -1.26
N ALA A 144 4.80 -15.15 -1.19
CA ALA A 144 3.68 -14.69 -0.36
C ALA A 144 2.29 -15.17 -0.86
N ASP A 145 2.16 -15.58 -2.13
CA ASP A 145 0.87 -16.01 -2.70
C ASP A 145 0.23 -17.19 -1.94
N SER A 146 1.08 -18.10 -1.44
CA SER A 146 0.65 -19.25 -0.67
C SER A 146 -0.08 -18.87 0.63
N LEU A 147 0.32 -17.77 1.29
CA LEU A 147 -0.39 -17.24 2.46
C LEU A 147 -1.79 -16.76 2.08
N SER A 148 -1.90 -16.02 0.97
CA SER A 148 -3.19 -15.59 0.44
C SER A 148 -4.12 -16.78 0.19
N LYS A 149 -3.60 -17.89 -0.34
CA LYS A 149 -4.37 -19.11 -0.55
C LYS A 149 -4.89 -19.72 0.76
N ARG A 150 -4.11 -19.71 1.85
CA ARG A 150 -4.56 -20.21 3.17
C ARG A 150 -5.60 -19.31 3.81
N LEU A 151 -5.40 -17.99 3.74
CA LEU A 151 -6.34 -17.01 4.30
C LEU A 151 -7.72 -17.06 3.61
N ASN A 152 -7.75 -17.30 2.30
CA ASN A 152 -9.01 -17.50 1.56
C ASN A 152 -9.83 -18.71 2.05
N CYS A 153 -9.24 -19.65 2.80
CA CYS A 153 -9.96 -20.78 3.37
C CYS A 153 -10.70 -20.45 4.68
N ILE A 154 -10.51 -19.25 5.25
CA ILE A 154 -11.14 -18.83 6.50
C ILE A 154 -12.43 -18.07 6.16
N PRO A 155 -13.62 -18.63 6.44
CA PRO A 155 -14.89 -17.97 6.12
C PRO A 155 -15.03 -16.64 6.87
N GLY A 156 -15.57 -15.62 6.20
CA GLY A 156 -15.77 -14.28 6.78
C GLY A 156 -14.51 -13.42 6.89
N LEU A 157 -13.32 -14.00 6.69
CA LEU A 157 -12.07 -13.25 6.66
C LEU A 157 -11.80 -12.71 5.26
N GLN A 158 -11.59 -11.41 5.17
CA GLN A 158 -11.07 -10.74 3.98
C GLN A 158 -9.63 -10.34 4.24
N HIS A 159 -8.80 -10.31 3.20
CA HIS A 159 -7.41 -9.86 3.32
C HIS A 159 -6.93 -9.16 2.07
N GLY A 160 -5.91 -8.34 2.22
CA GLY A 160 -5.24 -7.64 1.14
C GLY A 160 -3.77 -7.47 1.46
N PHE A 161 -2.94 -7.61 0.44
CA PHE A 161 -1.51 -7.37 0.53
C PHE A 161 -1.11 -6.22 -0.36
N PHE A 162 -0.16 -5.42 0.11
CA PHE A 162 0.61 -4.53 -0.75
C PHE A 162 2.08 -4.71 -0.41
N ALA A 163 2.79 -5.51 -1.23
CA ALA A 163 4.12 -5.99 -0.88
C ALA A 163 4.05 -6.80 0.43
N ASP A 164 4.85 -6.42 1.42
CA ASP A 164 4.92 -6.98 2.77
C ASP A 164 3.83 -6.48 3.72
N ASP A 165 3.17 -5.36 3.40
CA ASP A 165 2.04 -4.86 4.19
C ASP A 165 0.84 -5.81 4.01
N LEU A 166 0.47 -6.55 5.06
CA LEU A 166 -0.71 -7.42 5.10
C LEU A 166 -1.80 -6.78 5.96
N THR A 167 -3.01 -6.76 5.44
CA THR A 167 -4.20 -6.34 6.18
C THR A 167 -5.26 -7.43 6.12
N ILE A 168 -5.79 -7.83 7.28
CA ILE A 168 -6.96 -8.70 7.37
C ILE A 168 -8.15 -7.94 7.93
N VAL A 169 -9.35 -8.28 7.48
CA VAL A 169 -10.59 -7.57 7.77
C VAL A 169 -11.71 -8.59 8.02
N CYS A 170 -12.47 -8.40 9.09
CA CYS A 170 -13.67 -9.18 9.40
C CYS A 170 -14.78 -8.22 9.81
N THR A 171 -16.03 -8.51 9.43
CA THR A 171 -17.21 -7.71 9.82
C THR A 171 -18.31 -8.63 10.33
N SER A 172 -18.85 -8.34 11.51
CA SER A 172 -20.01 -9.02 12.08
C SER A 172 -20.71 -8.14 13.12
N SER A 173 -21.95 -8.46 13.46
CA SER A 173 -22.65 -7.89 14.63
C SER A 173 -22.19 -8.51 15.95
N ASP A 174 -21.64 -9.73 15.92
CA ASP A 174 -21.16 -10.45 17.10
C ASP A 174 -19.65 -10.22 17.31
N LEU A 175 -19.29 -9.74 18.51
CA LEU A 175 -17.90 -9.52 18.90
C LEU A 175 -17.13 -10.84 19.06
N SER A 176 -17.79 -11.90 19.52
CA SER A 176 -17.17 -13.21 19.69
C SER A 176 -16.78 -13.82 18.34
N GLU A 177 -17.64 -13.68 17.33
CA GLU A 177 -17.34 -14.08 15.95
C GLU A 177 -16.17 -13.28 15.37
N ILE A 178 -16.15 -11.96 15.55
CA ILE A 178 -15.03 -11.11 15.11
C ILE A 178 -13.71 -11.56 15.76
N GLN A 179 -13.72 -11.82 17.07
CA GLN A 179 -12.54 -12.28 17.79
C GLN A 179 -12.05 -13.61 17.24
N GLN A 180 -12.95 -14.58 17.06
CA GLN A 180 -12.62 -15.90 16.56
C GLN A 180 -12.04 -15.85 15.14
N ILE A 181 -12.70 -15.18 14.20
CA ILE A 181 -12.26 -15.11 12.80
C ILE A 181 -10.92 -14.35 12.69
N SER A 182 -10.78 -13.24 13.42
CA SER A 182 -9.53 -12.47 13.41
C SER A 182 -8.37 -13.26 14.01
N GLN A 183 -8.59 -13.98 15.11
CA GLN A 183 -7.57 -14.82 15.73
C GLN A 183 -7.20 -16.01 14.84
N GLN A 184 -8.17 -16.69 14.21
CA GLN A 184 -7.89 -17.74 13.23
C GLN A 184 -7.02 -17.23 12.07
N GLY A 185 -7.27 -16.00 11.60
CA GLY A 185 -6.42 -15.33 10.62
C GLY A 185 -4.99 -15.12 11.11
N LEU A 186 -4.83 -14.60 12.34
CA LEU A 186 -3.52 -14.39 12.97
C LEU A 186 -2.75 -15.69 13.21
N ASP A 187 -3.43 -16.76 13.63
CA ASP A 187 -2.83 -18.08 13.83
C ASP A 187 -2.38 -18.68 12.50
N CYS A 188 -3.20 -18.55 11.45
CA CYS A 188 -2.82 -18.96 10.09
C CYS A 188 -1.58 -18.21 9.60
N ILE A 189 -1.51 -16.90 9.84
CA ILE A 189 -0.35 -16.07 9.50
C ILE A 189 0.88 -16.53 10.28
N THR A 190 0.75 -16.78 11.58
CA THR A 190 1.84 -17.20 12.46
C THR A 190 2.41 -18.56 12.04
N ASN A 191 1.53 -19.52 11.75
CA ASN A 191 1.92 -20.85 11.28
C ASN A 191 2.62 -20.79 9.92
N TRP A 192 2.06 -20.02 8.97
CA TRP A 192 2.72 -19.82 7.68
C TRP A 192 4.08 -19.12 7.82
N SER A 193 4.16 -18.12 8.69
CA SER A 193 5.38 -17.36 8.96
C SER A 193 6.51 -18.26 9.48
N ALA A 194 6.18 -19.21 10.37
CA ALA A 194 7.13 -20.21 10.86
C ALA A 194 7.62 -21.15 9.75
N GLU A 195 6.74 -21.58 8.84
CA GLU A 195 7.12 -22.44 7.70
C GLU A 195 7.95 -21.73 6.62
N TYR A 196 7.76 -20.42 6.45
CA TYR A 196 8.44 -19.61 5.42
C TYR A 196 9.60 -18.78 5.98
N TYR A 197 9.95 -18.97 7.26
CA TYR A 197 11.04 -18.30 7.98
C TYR A 197 10.92 -16.76 7.94
N MET A 198 9.69 -16.26 7.92
CA MET A 198 9.40 -14.82 7.95
C MET A 198 8.90 -14.43 9.33
N GLU A 199 9.48 -13.38 9.91
CA GLU A 199 9.14 -12.94 11.26
C GLU A 199 8.05 -11.86 11.23
N VAL A 200 6.95 -12.09 11.93
CA VAL A 200 5.92 -11.05 12.16
C VAL A 200 6.38 -10.15 13.29
N SER A 201 6.39 -8.84 13.05
CA SER A 201 6.70 -7.86 14.09
C SER A 201 5.47 -7.65 14.96
N ALA A 202 5.33 -8.47 16.01
CA ALA A 202 4.17 -8.45 16.91
C ALA A 202 3.98 -7.06 17.56
N GLU A 203 5.05 -6.37 17.91
CA GLU A 203 5.01 -5.02 18.51
C GLU A 203 4.47 -3.93 17.57
N LYS A 204 4.65 -4.10 16.26
CA LYS A 204 4.15 -3.17 15.23
C LYS A 204 2.82 -3.60 14.64
N THR A 205 2.42 -4.85 14.89
CA THR A 205 1.13 -5.36 14.47
C THR A 205 0.06 -4.74 15.37
N GLU A 206 -0.88 -4.04 14.76
CA GLU A 206 -1.93 -3.32 15.47
C GLU A 206 -3.30 -3.64 14.87
N TYR A 207 -4.35 -3.48 15.67
CA TYR A 207 -5.71 -3.66 15.17
C TYR A 207 -6.57 -2.43 15.43
N THR A 208 -7.66 -2.30 14.67
CA THR A 208 -8.68 -1.28 14.85
C THR A 208 -10.06 -1.92 14.72
N LEU A 209 -10.94 -1.66 15.69
CA LEU A 209 -12.32 -2.13 15.66
C LEU A 209 -13.27 -0.98 15.27
N PHE A 210 -13.57 -0.85 13.98
CA PHE A 210 -14.50 0.15 13.48
C PHE A 210 -15.95 -0.15 13.86
N GLY A 211 -16.72 0.90 14.20
CA GLY A 211 -18.12 0.77 14.64
C GLY A 211 -18.28 0.64 16.17
N ALA A 212 -17.19 0.59 16.93
CA ALA A 212 -17.21 0.61 18.39
C ALA A 212 -16.81 2.00 18.94
N ARG A 213 -17.42 2.41 20.07
CA ARG A 213 -16.99 3.58 20.86
C ARG A 213 -16.06 3.18 22.01
N GLU A 214 -16.35 2.03 22.61
CA GLU A 214 -15.54 1.40 23.64
C GLU A 214 -14.23 0.84 23.06
N THR A 215 -13.24 0.66 23.91
CA THR A 215 -11.90 0.14 23.58
C THR A 215 -11.66 -1.22 24.19
N ASN A 216 -10.70 -1.94 23.62
CA ASN A 216 -10.21 -3.23 24.09
C ASN A 216 -11.33 -4.27 24.20
N LEU A 217 -12.29 -4.22 23.27
CA LEU A 217 -13.37 -5.20 23.15
C LEU A 217 -12.91 -6.54 22.59
N LEU A 218 -11.70 -6.58 21.99
CA LEU A 218 -11.10 -7.78 21.44
C LEU A 218 -9.77 -8.07 22.15
N ASN A 219 -9.49 -9.33 22.38
CA ASN A 219 -8.20 -9.81 22.90
C ASN A 219 -7.50 -10.64 21.82
N LEU A 220 -6.88 -9.96 20.85
CA LEU A 220 -6.15 -10.57 19.75
C LEU A 220 -4.67 -10.72 20.09
N LYS A 221 -4.07 -11.83 19.66
CA LYS A 221 -2.64 -12.12 19.91
C LYS A 221 -1.92 -12.60 18.66
N VAL A 222 -0.64 -12.28 18.58
CA VAL A 222 0.31 -12.90 17.64
C VAL A 222 1.35 -13.65 18.45
N GLY A 223 1.31 -14.98 18.39
CA GLY A 223 2.00 -15.82 19.37
C GLY A 223 1.51 -15.50 20.79
N GLU A 224 2.44 -15.17 21.68
CA GLU A 224 2.13 -14.80 23.07
C GLU A 224 1.84 -13.30 23.26
N THR A 225 2.11 -12.47 22.26
CA THR A 225 2.01 -11.00 22.37
C THR A 225 0.60 -10.53 22.07
N ALA A 226 -0.03 -9.84 23.03
CA ALA A 226 -1.31 -9.18 22.84
C ALA A 226 -1.17 -7.96 21.94
N LEU A 227 -2.06 -7.85 20.94
CA LEU A 227 -2.07 -6.74 20.00
C LEU A 227 -2.65 -5.48 20.64
N LYS A 228 -2.08 -4.34 20.26
CA LYS A 228 -2.57 -3.02 20.68
C LYS A 228 -3.70 -2.57 19.76
N GLU A 229 -4.77 -2.03 20.35
CA GLU A 229 -5.79 -1.30 19.59
C GLU A 229 -5.27 0.10 19.21
N GLU A 230 -5.20 0.41 17.92
CA GLU A 230 -4.89 1.74 17.40
C GLU A 230 -6.17 2.40 16.86
N ARG A 231 -6.48 3.62 17.33
CA ARG A 231 -7.72 4.33 16.97
C ARG A 231 -7.58 5.18 15.70
N THR A 232 -6.35 5.44 15.28
CA THR A 232 -6.03 6.23 14.09
C THR A 232 -5.01 5.50 13.19
N PRO A 233 -5.33 4.28 12.73
CA PRO A 233 -4.39 3.47 11.97
C PRO A 233 -4.01 4.18 10.66
N LYS A 234 -2.79 3.91 10.20
CA LYS A 234 -2.26 4.43 8.95
C LYS A 234 -2.00 3.30 7.97
N LEU A 235 -2.96 3.03 7.10
CA LEU A 235 -2.83 2.04 6.04
C LEU A 235 -2.35 2.70 4.75
N LEU A 236 -1.22 2.24 4.19
CA LEU A 236 -0.69 2.67 2.88
C LEU A 236 -0.69 4.19 2.66
N GLY A 237 -0.46 4.97 3.73
CA GLY A 237 -0.44 6.44 3.70
C GLY A 237 -1.78 7.15 3.95
N LEU A 238 -2.88 6.42 4.11
CA LEU A 238 -4.19 6.93 4.53
C LEU A 238 -4.37 6.77 6.03
N THR A 239 -4.65 7.86 6.74
CA THR A 239 -5.00 7.80 8.16
C THR A 239 -6.51 7.61 8.32
N MET A 240 -6.93 6.42 8.74
CA MET A 240 -8.35 6.13 9.01
C MET A 240 -8.66 6.49 10.46
N ARG A 241 -9.89 6.91 10.76
CA ARG A 241 -10.29 7.23 12.13
C ARG A 241 -11.66 6.64 12.45
N LEU A 242 -11.71 6.04 13.63
CA LEU A 242 -12.80 5.23 14.16
C LEU A 242 -14.22 5.87 14.13
N HIS A 243 -14.34 7.21 14.29
CA HIS A 243 -15.64 7.85 14.64
C HIS A 243 -15.78 9.35 14.29
N LYS A 244 -14.74 10.04 13.79
CA LYS A 244 -14.76 11.51 13.57
C LYS A 244 -14.45 11.93 12.12
N GLY A 245 -14.75 11.05 11.16
CA GLY A 245 -14.44 11.28 9.75
C GLY A 245 -12.93 11.41 9.48
N LEU A 246 -12.60 11.99 8.32
CA LEU A 246 -11.24 11.99 7.77
C LEU A 246 -10.44 13.27 8.06
N SER A 247 -10.90 14.10 9.00
CA SER A 247 -10.26 15.40 9.25
C SER A 247 -8.79 15.30 9.65
N LYS A 248 -8.39 14.27 10.42
CA LYS A 248 -6.98 14.02 10.77
C LYS A 248 -6.14 13.76 9.51
N HIS A 249 -6.63 12.90 8.61
CA HIS A 249 -5.96 12.64 7.34
C HIS A 249 -5.83 13.90 6.49
N VAL A 250 -6.91 14.66 6.36
CA VAL A 250 -6.93 15.92 5.59
C VAL A 250 -5.96 16.95 6.18
N MET A 251 -5.88 17.08 7.50
CA MET A 251 -4.91 17.95 8.16
C MET A 251 -3.46 17.50 7.90
N CYS A 252 -3.18 16.19 7.94
CA CYS A 252 -1.86 15.67 7.56
C CYS A 252 -1.52 15.95 6.09
N MET A 253 -2.49 15.80 5.18
CA MET A 253 -2.29 16.11 3.75
C MET A 253 -2.07 17.61 3.55
N LYS A 254 -2.86 18.46 4.21
CA LYS A 254 -2.69 19.92 4.20
C LYS A 254 -1.30 20.33 4.69
N ALA A 255 -0.85 19.80 5.82
CA ALA A 255 0.48 20.10 6.36
C ALA A 255 1.58 19.70 5.37
N ALA A 256 1.53 18.47 4.85
CA ALA A 256 2.50 17.98 3.88
C ALA A 256 2.47 18.74 2.54
N ALA A 257 1.31 19.25 2.13
CA ALA A 257 1.15 20.07 0.95
C ALA A 257 1.71 21.49 1.17
N ASN A 258 1.45 22.09 2.33
CA ASN A 258 1.98 23.40 2.69
C ASN A 258 3.51 23.41 2.74
N THR A 259 4.14 22.37 3.28
CA THR A 259 5.62 22.24 3.25
C THR A 259 6.16 22.27 1.82
N ARG A 260 5.53 21.54 0.89
CA ARG A 260 5.93 21.54 -0.53
C ARG A 260 5.58 22.85 -1.22
N LEU A 261 4.51 23.51 -0.80
CA LEU A 261 4.11 24.81 -1.31
C LEU A 261 5.11 25.90 -0.92
N LEU A 262 5.71 25.83 0.27
CA LEU A 262 6.79 26.72 0.67
C LEU A 262 8.02 26.55 -0.23
N GLN A 263 8.37 25.31 -0.59
CA GLN A 263 9.45 25.03 -1.53
C GLN A 263 9.15 25.60 -2.92
N LEU A 264 7.91 25.42 -3.42
CA LEU A 264 7.47 26.02 -4.68
C LEU A 264 7.54 27.56 -4.62
N ARG A 265 7.13 28.15 -3.50
CA ARG A 265 7.18 29.60 -3.31
C ARG A 265 8.60 30.15 -3.27
N ALA A 266 9.54 29.39 -2.72
CA ALA A 266 10.95 29.81 -2.64
C ALA A 266 11.62 29.93 -4.03
N VAL A 267 11.10 29.20 -5.03
CA VAL A 267 11.60 29.24 -6.42
C VAL A 267 10.71 30.04 -7.37
N ALA A 268 9.57 30.54 -6.88
CA ALA A 268 8.62 31.29 -7.68
C ALA A 268 8.85 32.80 -7.47
N SER A 269 9.24 33.50 -8.53
CA SER A 269 9.31 34.96 -8.57
C SER A 269 8.84 35.48 -9.94
N PRO A 270 8.20 36.66 -9.99
CA PRO A 270 7.84 37.30 -11.25
C PRO A 270 9.06 37.78 -12.06
N GLU A 271 10.17 38.09 -11.39
CA GLU A 271 11.35 38.71 -11.99
C GLU A 271 12.47 37.71 -12.28
N TRP A 272 12.46 36.56 -11.60
CA TRP A 272 13.49 35.54 -11.72
C TRP A 272 12.92 34.15 -11.46
N GLY A 273 13.58 33.11 -12.00
CA GLY A 273 13.16 31.73 -11.78
C GLY A 273 12.37 31.12 -12.94
N PRO A 274 11.68 29.99 -12.70
CA PRO A 274 11.00 29.24 -13.75
C PRO A 274 9.76 29.97 -14.27
N ASP A 275 9.46 29.80 -15.55
CA ASP A 275 8.21 30.25 -16.14
C ASP A 275 6.97 29.59 -15.48
N ARG A 276 5.79 30.16 -15.76
CA ARG A 276 4.51 29.70 -15.19
C ARG A 276 4.21 28.24 -15.52
N GLU A 277 4.62 27.74 -16.69
CA GLU A 277 4.36 26.36 -17.07
C GLU A 277 5.19 25.37 -16.26
N LYS A 278 6.47 25.68 -16.01
CA LYS A 278 7.34 24.92 -15.11
C LYS A 278 6.84 24.95 -13.68
N LEU A 279 6.43 26.13 -13.17
CA LEU A 279 5.85 26.25 -11.83
C LEU A 279 4.56 25.42 -11.70
N ARG A 280 3.72 25.43 -12.73
CA ARG A 280 2.52 24.59 -12.81
C ARG A 280 2.90 23.11 -12.78
N ALA A 281 3.90 22.69 -13.55
CA ALA A 281 4.38 21.31 -13.54
C ALA A 281 4.88 20.89 -12.15
N PHE A 282 5.64 21.74 -11.46
CA PHE A 282 6.07 21.49 -10.08
C PHE A 282 4.90 21.38 -9.11
N TYR A 283 3.91 22.28 -9.20
CA TYR A 283 2.70 22.18 -8.39
C TYR A 283 1.99 20.83 -8.60
N LEU A 284 1.75 20.45 -9.86
CA LEU A 284 1.07 19.20 -10.19
C LEU A 284 1.85 17.99 -9.66
N ALA A 285 3.18 17.96 -9.87
CA ALA A 285 4.04 16.84 -9.53
C ALA A 285 4.36 16.69 -8.04
N LEU A 286 4.41 17.79 -7.28
CA LEU A 286 4.82 17.77 -5.87
C LEU A 286 3.64 18.00 -4.92
N VAL A 287 2.86 19.05 -5.15
CA VAL A 287 1.81 19.49 -4.21
C VAL A 287 0.52 18.71 -4.46
N GLN A 288 0.01 18.73 -5.70
CA GLN A 288 -1.26 18.09 -6.03
C GLN A 288 -1.18 16.56 -5.90
N THR A 289 -0.08 15.93 -6.36
CA THR A 289 0.13 14.48 -6.16
C THR A 289 0.04 14.08 -4.69
N LYS A 290 0.66 14.87 -3.78
CA LYS A 290 0.62 14.57 -2.35
C LYS A 290 -0.78 14.73 -1.79
N MET A 291 -1.46 15.83 -2.11
CA MET A 291 -2.82 16.09 -1.63
C MET A 291 -3.83 15.07 -2.15
N CYS A 292 -3.69 14.65 -3.40
CA CYS A 292 -4.62 13.76 -4.08
C CYS A 292 -4.18 12.28 -4.03
N TYR A 293 -3.21 11.94 -3.20
CA TYR A 293 -2.83 10.55 -2.97
C TYR A 293 -3.98 9.80 -2.30
N GLY A 294 -4.36 8.65 -2.85
CA GLY A 294 -5.48 7.87 -2.35
C GLY A 294 -6.85 8.54 -2.50
N VAL A 295 -6.97 9.67 -3.23
CA VAL A 295 -8.16 10.55 -3.15
C VAL A 295 -9.49 9.84 -3.39
N ALA A 296 -9.51 8.85 -4.28
CA ALA A 296 -10.69 8.05 -4.56
C ALA A 296 -11.24 7.35 -3.29
N SER A 297 -10.36 6.94 -2.36
CA SER A 297 -10.74 6.13 -1.20
C SER A 297 -11.27 6.96 -0.04
N TRP A 298 -11.10 8.29 -0.03
CA TRP A 298 -11.38 9.10 1.14
C TRP A 298 -12.06 10.44 0.84
N TRP A 299 -11.97 10.99 -0.37
CA TRP A 299 -12.52 12.31 -0.70
C TRP A 299 -14.03 12.42 -0.43
N PHE A 300 -14.79 11.40 -0.84
CA PHE A 300 -16.25 11.39 -0.72
C PHE A 300 -16.73 11.23 0.73
N ASP A 301 -15.88 10.73 1.62
CA ASP A 301 -16.17 10.60 3.05
C ASP A 301 -15.65 11.82 3.86
N ALA A 302 -14.84 12.68 3.24
CA ALA A 302 -14.34 13.89 3.90
C ALA A 302 -15.47 14.92 4.01
N ALA A 303 -15.55 15.59 5.17
CA ALA A 303 -16.50 16.67 5.39
C ALA A 303 -16.27 17.84 4.41
N LEU A 304 -17.31 18.60 4.08
CA LEU A 304 -17.19 19.76 3.18
C LEU A 304 -16.17 20.79 3.70
N SER A 305 -16.12 21.01 5.02
CA SER A 305 -15.14 21.89 5.65
C SER A 305 -13.70 21.38 5.50
N ASP A 306 -13.50 20.06 5.44
CA ASP A 306 -12.20 19.44 5.20
C ASP A 306 -11.79 19.55 3.72
N ARG A 307 -12.73 19.36 2.79
CA ARG A 307 -12.48 19.59 1.35
C ARG A 307 -12.09 21.05 1.09
N GLU A 308 -12.82 21.98 1.68
CA GLU A 308 -12.56 23.42 1.63
C GLU A 308 -11.15 23.79 2.16
N ARG A 309 -10.64 23.09 3.18
CA ARG A 309 -9.26 23.29 3.66
C ARG A 309 -8.21 22.96 2.60
N LEU A 310 -8.41 21.93 1.80
CA LEU A 310 -7.48 21.53 0.72
C LEU A 310 -7.62 22.45 -0.48
N GLU A 311 -8.84 22.85 -0.78
CA GLU A 311 -9.16 23.86 -1.78
C GLU A 311 -8.45 25.19 -1.54
N ARG A 312 -8.36 25.65 -0.29
CA ARG A 312 -7.57 26.85 0.06
C ARG A 312 -6.08 26.68 -0.20
N VAL A 313 -5.51 25.49 0.02
CA VAL A 313 -4.10 25.21 -0.32
C VAL A 313 -3.90 25.28 -1.83
N GLN A 314 -4.83 24.73 -2.61
CA GLN A 314 -4.78 24.85 -4.06
C GLN A 314 -4.89 26.31 -4.52
N ALA A 315 -5.78 27.10 -3.93
CA ALA A 315 -5.91 28.52 -4.25
C ALA A 315 -4.59 29.27 -4.02
N GLN A 316 -3.96 29.07 -2.86
CA GLN A 316 -2.65 29.65 -2.55
C GLN A 316 -1.58 29.25 -3.59
N ALA A 317 -1.58 27.99 -4.02
CA ALA A 317 -0.69 27.52 -5.06
C ALA A 317 -0.99 28.16 -6.43
N ALA A 318 -2.26 28.35 -6.76
CA ALA A 318 -2.67 29.00 -7.99
C ALA A 318 -2.16 30.45 -8.06
N HIS A 319 -2.26 31.21 -6.97
CA HIS A 319 -1.68 32.55 -6.90
C HIS A 319 -0.17 32.56 -7.13
N ILE A 320 0.55 31.60 -6.53
CA ILE A 320 2.01 31.47 -6.69
C ILE A 320 2.38 31.13 -8.13
N VAL A 321 1.70 30.15 -8.73
CA VAL A 321 1.96 29.70 -10.10
C VAL A 321 1.62 30.77 -11.14
N ALA A 322 0.51 31.49 -10.93
CA ALA A 322 0.09 32.58 -11.82
C ALA A 322 0.90 33.87 -11.61
N GLY A 323 1.60 34.02 -10.48
CA GLY A 323 2.33 35.25 -10.13
C GLY A 323 1.41 36.43 -9.83
N ILE A 324 0.18 36.17 -9.37
CA ILE A 324 -0.82 37.21 -9.10
C ILE A 324 -0.95 37.52 -7.60
N PRO A 325 -1.40 38.72 -7.20
CA PRO A 325 -1.59 39.08 -5.80
C PRO A 325 -2.53 38.12 -5.05
N LYS A 326 -2.27 37.93 -3.75
CA LYS A 326 -3.12 37.09 -2.87
C LYS A 326 -4.55 37.60 -2.71
N ALA A 327 -4.80 38.87 -3.01
CA ALA A 327 -6.13 39.48 -2.94
C ALA A 327 -7.02 39.16 -4.15
N ALA A 328 -6.44 38.61 -5.23
CA ALA A 328 -7.20 38.23 -6.41
C ALA A 328 -8.21 37.10 -6.07
N ASN A 329 -9.27 36.99 -6.86
CA ASN A 329 -10.26 35.94 -6.69
C ASN A 329 -9.61 34.55 -6.92
N ARG A 330 -10.01 33.57 -6.10
CA ARG A 330 -9.60 32.17 -6.21
C ARG A 330 -9.90 31.56 -7.58
N GLU A 331 -11.05 31.86 -8.18
CA GLU A 331 -11.42 31.30 -9.49
C GLU A 331 -10.52 31.81 -10.60
N ASP A 332 -10.24 33.11 -10.60
CA ASP A 332 -9.35 33.73 -11.58
C ASP A 332 -7.91 33.22 -11.41
N ALA A 333 -7.45 33.05 -10.17
CA ALA A 333 -6.16 32.42 -9.88
C ALA A 333 -6.04 31.02 -10.48
N LEU A 334 -7.08 30.20 -10.36
CA LEU A 334 -7.12 28.85 -10.93
C LEU A 334 -7.09 28.88 -12.47
N ARG A 335 -7.85 29.78 -13.09
CA ARG A 335 -7.88 29.96 -14.56
C ARG A 335 -6.52 30.41 -15.09
N GLU A 336 -5.94 31.44 -14.48
CA GLU A 336 -4.61 31.96 -14.84
C GLU A 336 -3.50 30.91 -14.65
N ALA A 337 -3.56 30.13 -13.57
CA ALA A 337 -2.62 29.04 -13.34
C ALA A 337 -2.89 27.78 -14.18
N ARG A 338 -3.96 27.77 -15.00
CA ARG A 338 -4.44 26.60 -15.76
C ARG A 338 -4.58 25.34 -14.90
N LEU A 339 -5.16 25.51 -13.71
CA LEU A 339 -5.38 24.45 -12.72
C LEU A 339 -6.87 24.13 -12.63
N LYS A 340 -7.19 22.83 -12.74
CA LYS A 340 -8.55 22.36 -12.51
C LYS A 340 -8.85 22.35 -11.01
N PRO A 341 -10.08 22.71 -10.57
CA PRO A 341 -10.48 22.59 -9.18
C PRO A 341 -10.20 21.20 -8.62
N ILE A 342 -9.72 21.12 -7.37
CA ILE A 342 -9.36 19.85 -6.75
C ILE A 342 -10.54 18.88 -6.69
N ASN A 343 -11.77 19.38 -6.56
CA ASN A 343 -12.97 18.54 -6.60
C ASN A 343 -13.08 17.80 -7.94
N GLU A 344 -12.89 18.50 -9.08
CA GLU A 344 -12.87 17.84 -10.40
C GLU A 344 -11.72 16.85 -10.54
N VAL A 345 -10.56 17.17 -9.99
CA VAL A 345 -9.40 16.26 -10.00
C VAL A 345 -9.70 14.99 -9.19
N ALA A 346 -10.35 15.13 -8.03
CA ALA A 346 -10.79 14.00 -7.21
C ALA A 346 -11.82 13.14 -7.94
N HIS A 347 -12.85 13.74 -8.53
CA HIS A 347 -13.86 13.04 -9.34
C HIS A 347 -13.23 12.31 -10.53
N ARG A 348 -12.31 12.94 -11.27
CA ARG A 348 -11.61 12.30 -12.39
C ARG A 348 -10.79 11.09 -11.92
N ARG A 349 -9.98 11.24 -10.89
CA ARG A 349 -9.16 10.14 -10.35
C ARG A 349 -10.00 8.99 -9.80
N ALA A 350 -11.15 9.30 -9.20
CA ALA A 350 -12.11 8.29 -8.75
C ALA A 350 -12.71 7.52 -9.93
N LEU A 351 -13.10 8.23 -11.00
CA LEU A 351 -13.63 7.63 -12.23
C LEU A 351 -12.58 6.76 -12.93
N GLU A 352 -11.34 7.25 -13.07
CA GLU A 352 -10.21 6.47 -13.63
C GLU A 352 -9.99 5.18 -12.82
N ASN A 353 -10.03 5.26 -11.49
CA ASN A 353 -9.91 4.08 -10.65
C ASN A 353 -11.11 3.11 -10.81
N TYR A 354 -12.32 3.62 -10.93
CA TYR A 354 -13.51 2.81 -11.18
C TYR A 354 -13.44 2.09 -12.54
N LEU A 355 -13.07 2.81 -13.61
CA LEU A 355 -12.89 2.22 -14.94
C LEU A 355 -11.79 1.15 -14.95
N ARG A 356 -10.69 1.40 -14.24
CA ARG A 356 -9.62 0.40 -14.04
C ARG A 356 -10.12 -0.86 -13.35
N LEU A 357 -10.98 -0.73 -12.33
CA LEU A 357 -11.58 -1.87 -11.64
C LEU A 357 -12.57 -2.62 -12.54
N LYS A 358 -13.41 -1.90 -13.30
CA LYS A 358 -14.38 -2.51 -14.23
C LYS A 358 -13.70 -3.27 -15.38
N ALA A 359 -12.60 -2.73 -15.89
CA ALA A 359 -11.81 -3.36 -16.96
C ALA A 359 -11.16 -4.69 -16.53
N LYS A 360 -11.01 -4.95 -15.22
CA LYS A 360 -10.49 -6.22 -14.70
C LYS A 360 -11.49 -7.39 -14.78
N GLY A 361 -12.75 -7.16 -15.19
CA GLY A 361 -13.81 -8.17 -15.10
C GLY A 361 -14.25 -8.42 -13.64
N PRO A 362 -15.32 -9.19 -13.39
CA PRO A 362 -15.84 -9.42 -12.05
C PRO A 362 -14.94 -10.36 -11.24
N ASP A 363 -13.91 -9.79 -10.62
CA ASP A 363 -13.04 -10.48 -9.64
C ASP A 363 -13.56 -10.32 -8.20
N VAL A 364 -14.86 -10.04 -8.06
CA VAL A 364 -15.63 -10.05 -6.82
C VAL A 364 -16.87 -10.87 -7.11
N ARG A 365 -16.79 -12.20 -6.91
CA ARG A 365 -18.02 -12.93 -6.62
C ARG A 365 -18.53 -12.38 -5.30
N GLU A 366 -19.63 -11.63 -5.41
CA GLU A 366 -20.53 -11.36 -4.33
C GLU A 366 -20.79 -12.68 -3.58
N GLY A 367 -20.31 -12.77 -2.35
CA GLY A 367 -20.79 -13.79 -1.42
C GLY A 367 -22.26 -13.47 -1.16
N GLY A 368 -23.16 -14.26 -1.76
CA GLY A 368 -24.59 -14.11 -1.56
C GLY A 368 -25.45 -14.45 -2.77
N GLY A 369 -25.19 -15.57 -3.45
CA GLY A 369 -26.19 -16.16 -4.35
C GLY A 369 -27.32 -16.75 -3.50
N GLN A 370 -28.41 -16.00 -3.29
CA GLN A 370 -29.69 -16.61 -2.96
C GLN A 370 -30.22 -17.24 -4.25
N HIS A 371 -30.18 -18.57 -4.29
CA HIS A 371 -31.09 -19.36 -5.11
C HIS A 371 -32.52 -19.02 -4.67
N LEU A 372 -33.31 -18.42 -5.55
CA LEU A 372 -34.77 -18.51 -5.48
C LEU A 372 -35.17 -19.74 -6.33
N PRO A 373 -35.92 -20.71 -5.77
CA PRO A 373 -36.41 -21.83 -6.54
C PRO A 373 -37.65 -21.43 -7.36
N SER A 374 -37.62 -21.89 -8.63
CA SER A 374 -38.71 -22.05 -9.61
C SER A 374 -39.61 -20.85 -9.90
#